data_AF-A0A353PCK5-F1
#
_entry.id   AF-A0A353PCK5-F1
#
_cell.length_a   1.000
_cell.length_b   1.000
_cell.length_c   1.000
_cell.angle_alpha   90.00
_cell.angle_beta   90.00
_cell.angle_gamma   90.00
#
_symmetry.space_group_name_H-M   'P 1'
#
loop_
_entity.id
_entity.type
_entity.pdbx_description
1 polymer ?
#
loop_
_entity_poly.entity_id
_entity_poly.type
_entity_poly.pdbx_seq_one_letter_code
_entity_poly.pdbx_strand_id
1 'polypeptide(L)'
;MLRGPVPWPEAAPLVEQMLRAGVFGAVVGWVREADMQALRRLQLAAEAGHTIGVLMRPMSAELQPSPAALRLKLTRVESRLDVEVLKARGGRIGEHWRAA
;
A
#
# COMPACT_ATOMS: atom_id res chain seq x y z
N MET A 1 10.12 7.39 -18.77
CA MET A 1 10.17 8.38 -17.68
C MET A 1 8.79 8.47 -17.04
N LEU A 2 8.49 7.62 -16.05
CA LEU A 2 7.30 7.85 -15.21
C LEU A 2 7.66 9.03 -14.28
N ARG A 3 7.02 10.19 -14.48
CA ARG A 3 7.09 11.30 -13.52
C ARG A 3 6.73 10.71 -12.16
N GLY A 4 7.64 10.82 -11.18
CA GLY A 4 7.36 10.40 -9.81
C GLY A 4 6.08 11.08 -9.32
N PRO A 5 5.27 10.41 -8.49
CA PRO A 5 4.02 10.98 -8.00
C PRO A 5 4.36 12.29 -7.29
N VAL A 6 3.83 13.39 -7.83
CA VAL A 6 3.85 14.69 -7.17
C VAL A 6 3.17 14.48 -5.81
N PRO A 7 3.85 14.73 -4.68
CA PRO A 7 3.26 14.53 -3.36
C PRO A 7 2.24 15.64 -3.14
N TRP A 8 0.99 15.41 -3.56
CA TRP A 8 -0.11 16.24 -3.13
C TRP A 8 -0.26 16.04 -1.62
N PRO A 9 -0.22 17.12 -0.80
CA PRO A 9 -0.51 17.01 0.64
C PRO A 9 -1.85 16.32 0.92
N GLU A 10 -2.76 16.38 -0.06
CA GLU A 10 -4.11 15.81 -0.02
C GLU A 10 -4.20 14.37 -0.55
N ALA A 11 -3.09 13.73 -0.92
CA ALA A 11 -3.14 12.38 -1.49
C ALA A 11 -3.80 11.36 -0.53
N ALA A 12 -3.50 11.41 0.77
CA ALA A 12 -4.08 10.46 1.72
C ALA A 12 -5.59 10.72 1.97
N PRO A 13 -6.04 11.98 2.22
CA PRO A 13 -7.47 12.28 2.31
C PRO A 13 -8.27 11.96 1.04
N LEU A 14 -7.73 12.23 -0.15
CA LEU A 14 -8.39 11.87 -1.41
C LEU A 14 -8.52 10.35 -1.56
N VAL A 15 -7.44 9.61 -1.28
CA VAL A 15 -7.47 8.14 -1.27
C VAL A 15 -8.50 7.64 -0.26
N GLU A 16 -8.61 8.25 0.92
CA GLU A 16 -9.64 7.89 1.90
C GLU A 16 -11.06 8.05 1.34
N GLN A 17 -11.35 9.18 0.69
CA GLN A 17 -12.67 9.42 0.09
C GLN A 17 -12.96 8.44 -1.06
N MET A 18 -11.98 8.19 -1.93
CA MET A 18 -12.13 7.22 -3.02
C MET A 18 -12.40 5.82 -2.46
N LEU A 19 -11.65 5.39 -1.43
CA LEU A 19 -11.86 4.08 -0.80
C LEU A 19 -13.26 3.95 -0.21
N ARG A 20 -13.79 5.02 0.42
CA ARG A 20 -15.10 5.05 1.07
C ARG A 20 -16.28 5.13 0.10
N ALA A 21 -16.06 5.64 -1.12
CA ALA A 21 -17.15 5.99 -2.03
C ALA A 21 -18.03 4.81 -2.47
N GLY A 22 -17.57 3.56 -2.34
CA GLY A 22 -18.37 2.37 -2.67
C GLY A 22 -18.56 2.13 -4.18
N VAL A 23 -17.87 2.90 -5.02
CA VAL A 23 -17.96 2.83 -6.49
C VAL A 23 -16.68 2.31 -7.15
N PHE A 24 -15.63 2.08 -6.37
CA PHE A 24 -14.33 1.63 -6.88
C PHE A 24 -14.08 0.18 -6.48
N GLY A 25 -13.64 -0.65 -7.42
CA GLY A 25 -13.18 -2.01 -7.09
C GLY A 25 -11.80 -2.00 -6.41
N ALA A 26 -10.93 -1.06 -6.80
CA ALA A 26 -9.61 -0.88 -6.20
C ALA A 26 -9.13 0.57 -6.32
N VAL A 27 -8.32 1.02 -5.36
CA VAL A 27 -7.65 2.32 -5.35
C VAL A 27 -6.17 2.12 -5.03
N VAL A 28 -5.30 2.70 -5.86
CA VAL A 28 -3.85 2.71 -5.67
C VAL A 28 -3.40 4.11 -5.28
N GLY A 29 -2.76 4.25 -4.12
CA GLY A 29 -2.31 5.54 -3.60
C GLY A 29 -0.82 5.55 -3.26
N TRP A 30 -0.11 6.62 -3.62
CA TRP A 30 1.26 6.87 -3.15
C TRP A 30 1.24 7.73 -1.90
N VAL A 31 1.27 7.07 -0.74
CA VAL A 31 1.18 7.71 0.57
C VAL A 31 2.53 7.63 1.25
N ARG A 32 3.33 8.71 1.14
CA ARG A 32 4.70 8.74 1.68
C ARG A 32 4.70 8.73 3.20
N GLU A 33 3.88 9.59 3.80
CA GLU A 33 3.79 9.79 5.24
C GLU A 33 2.38 9.42 5.69
N ALA A 34 2.29 8.38 6.52
CA ALA A 34 1.06 7.99 7.19
C ALA A 34 1.45 7.28 8.48
N ASP A 35 1.01 7.83 9.60
CA ASP A 35 1.10 7.18 10.88
C ASP A 35 0.10 6.02 10.99
N MET A 36 0.16 5.27 12.09
CA MET A 36 -0.74 4.14 12.33
C MET A 36 -2.22 4.57 12.30
N GLN A 37 -2.54 5.78 12.77
CA GLN A 37 -3.91 6.29 12.81
C GLN A 37 -4.43 6.56 11.40
N ALA A 38 -3.65 7.22 10.55
CA ALA A 38 -3.97 7.46 9.15
C ALA A 38 -4.13 6.16 8.38
N LEU A 39 -3.22 5.20 8.56
CA LEU A 39 -3.33 3.88 7.92
C LEU A 39 -4.59 3.13 8.36
N ARG A 40 -4.99 3.25 9.63
CA ARG A 40 -6.23 2.64 10.13
C ARG A 40 -7.47 3.30 9.54
N ARG A 41 -7.49 4.62 9.38
CA ARG A 41 -8.59 5.32 8.69
C ARG A 41 -8.75 4.87 7.25
N LEU A 42 -7.64 4.76 6.51
CA LEU A 42 -7.64 4.25 5.14
C LEU A 42 -8.18 2.82 5.05
N GLN A 43 -7.77 1.93 5.97
CA GLN A 43 -8.32 0.57 6.02
C GLN A 43 -9.83 0.58 6.29
N LEU A 44 -10.31 1.37 7.27
CA LEU A 44 -11.73 1.46 7.59
C LEU A 44 -12.55 2.03 6.42
N ALA A 45 -11.98 2.99 5.67
CA ALA A 45 -12.60 3.52 4.46
C ALA A 45 -12.71 2.44 3.37
N ALA A 46 -11.64 1.67 3.16
CA ALA A 46 -11.62 0.54 2.23
C ALA A 46 -12.67 -0.52 2.58
N GLU A 47 -12.77 -0.87 3.87
CA GLU A 47 -13.78 -1.80 4.40
C GLU A 47 -15.20 -1.25 4.19
N ALA A 48 -15.44 0.03 4.49
CA ALA A 48 -16.75 0.65 4.33
C ALA A 48 -17.23 0.71 2.87
N GLY A 49 -16.32 0.99 1.93
CA GLY A 49 -16.62 1.03 0.50
C GLY A 49 -16.54 -0.33 -0.20
N HIS A 50 -16.18 -1.41 0.49
CA HIS A 50 -15.85 -2.70 -0.12
C HIS A 50 -14.79 -2.58 -1.24
N THR A 51 -13.82 -1.69 -1.05
CA THR A 51 -12.80 -1.33 -2.04
C THR A 51 -11.45 -1.96 -1.67
N ILE A 52 -10.70 -2.49 -2.63
CA ILE A 52 -9.31 -2.92 -2.40
C ILE A 52 -8.40 -1.69 -2.33
N GLY A 53 -7.74 -1.47 -1.19
CA GLY A 53 -6.75 -0.40 -1.03
C GLY A 53 -5.31 -0.89 -1.19
N VAL A 54 -4.57 -0.32 -2.14
CA VAL A 54 -3.13 -0.57 -2.34
C VAL A 54 -2.35 0.71 -2.09
N LEU A 55 -1.45 0.68 -1.10
CA LEU A 55 -0.63 1.83 -0.74
C LEU A 55 0.83 1.61 -1.12
N MET A 56 1.34 2.46 -2.01
CA MET A 56 2.76 2.52 -2.36
C MET A 56 3.48 3.42 -1.35
N ARG A 57 4.44 2.86 -0.63
CA ARG A 57 5.17 3.52 0.47
C ARG A 57 6.68 3.40 0.29
N PRO A 58 7.48 4.35 0.81
CA PRO A 58 8.94 4.27 0.74
C PRO A 58 9.49 3.10 1.57
N MET A 59 10.68 2.62 1.22
CA MET A 59 11.39 1.54 1.93
C MET A 59 11.62 1.85 3.41
N SER A 60 11.74 3.13 3.80
CA SER A 60 11.85 3.53 5.20
C SER A 60 10.63 3.16 6.06
N ALA A 61 9.50 2.82 5.45
CA ALA A 61 8.31 2.35 6.15
C ALA A 61 8.28 0.83 6.38
N GLU A 62 9.31 0.09 5.95
CA GLU A 62 9.40 -1.38 6.08
C GLU A 62 9.14 -1.86 7.52
N LEU A 63 9.80 -1.26 8.51
CA LEU A 63 9.69 -1.65 9.91
C LEU A 63 8.49 -1.01 10.63
N GLN A 64 7.79 -0.05 10.00
CA GLN A 64 6.64 0.60 10.64
C GLN A 64 5.48 -0.38 10.78
N PRO A 65 4.81 -0.48 11.94
CA PRO A 65 3.58 -1.23 12.07
C PRO A 65 2.51 -0.75 11.09
N SER A 66 1.69 -1.67 10.59
CA SER A 66 0.64 -1.34 9.62
C SER A 66 -0.53 -2.31 9.76
N PRO A 67 -1.77 -1.81 9.61
CA PRO A 67 -2.96 -2.66 9.70
C PRO A 67 -3.28 -3.38 8.39
N ALA A 68 -2.48 -3.17 7.33
CA ALA A 68 -2.64 -3.83 6.04
C ALA A 68 -2.69 -5.36 6.18
N ALA A 69 -3.60 -5.99 5.44
CA ALA A 69 -3.71 -7.45 5.42
C ALA A 69 -2.52 -8.12 4.72
N LEU A 70 -1.91 -7.44 3.74
CA LEU A 70 -0.73 -7.88 3.01
C LEU A 70 0.29 -6.74 2.96
N ARG A 71 1.58 -7.06 3.15
CA ARG A 71 2.68 -6.12 2.95
C ARG A 71 3.78 -6.80 2.15
N LEU A 72 4.21 -6.12 1.11
CA LEU A 72 5.25 -6.57 0.20
C LEU A 72 6.40 -5.57 0.21
N LYS A 73 7.62 -6.08 0.17
CA LYS A 73 8.83 -5.31 -0.13
C LYS A 73 9.24 -5.61 -1.56
N LEU A 74 9.41 -4.55 -2.34
CA LEU A 74 9.72 -4.63 -3.76
C LEU A 74 11.13 -4.07 -3.96
N THR A 75 12.06 -4.94 -4.36
CA THR A 75 13.46 -4.56 -4.62
C THR A 75 13.81 -4.88 -6.06
N ARG A 76 14.31 -3.91 -6.82
CA ARG A 76 14.85 -4.19 -8.15
C ARG A 76 16.22 -4.83 -8.01
N VAL A 77 16.38 -6.04 -8.54
CA VAL A 77 17.65 -6.78 -8.57
C VAL A 77 17.99 -7.03 -10.04
N GLU A 78 19.05 -6.39 -10.53
CA GLU A 78 19.43 -6.39 -11.95
C GLU A 78 18.27 -5.94 -12.87
N SER A 79 17.74 -6.86 -13.69
CA SER A 79 16.59 -6.68 -14.59
C SER A 79 15.28 -7.22 -14.03
N ARG A 80 15.28 -7.77 -12.81
CA ARG A 80 14.14 -8.45 -12.19
C ARG A 80 13.60 -7.69 -10.99
N LEU A 81 12.37 -8.03 -10.61
CA LEU A 81 11.74 -7.56 -9.38
C LEU A 81 11.74 -8.68 -8.33
N ASP A 82 12.48 -8.48 -7.24
CA ASP A 82 12.39 -9.32 -6.05
C ASP A 82 11.25 -8.81 -5.16
N VAL A 83 10.36 -9.72 -4.78
CA VAL A 83 9.15 -9.46 -4.00
C VAL A 83 9.22 -10.28 -2.73
N GLU A 84 9.40 -9.63 -1.60
CA GLU A 84 9.43 -10.26 -0.28
C GLU A 84 8.11 -10.01 0.46
N VAL A 85 7.50 -11.06 1.01
CA VAL A 85 6.27 -10.95 1.81
C VAL A 85 6.61 -10.62 3.25
N LEU A 86 6.47 -9.35 3.63
CA LEU A 86 6.70 -8.88 5.00
C LEU A 86 5.54 -9.24 5.95
N LYS A 87 4.32 -9.36 5.44
CA LYS A 87 3.12 -9.69 6.22
C LYS A 87 2.05 -10.27 5.30
N ALA A 88 1.39 -11.34 5.71
CA ALA A 88 0.19 -11.86 5.06
C ALA A 88 -0.80 -12.37 6.11
N ARG A 89 -2.00 -11.79 6.17
CA ARG A 89 -3.08 -12.25 7.06
C ARG A 89 -3.56 -13.62 6.57
N GLY A 90 -3.34 -14.66 7.37
CA GLY A 90 -3.71 -16.04 7.02
C GLY A 90 -2.83 -16.70 5.96
N GLY A 91 -1.67 -16.11 5.61
CA GLY A 91 -0.75 -16.61 4.59
C GLY A 91 0.66 -16.87 5.11
N ARG A 92 1.57 -17.22 4.20
CA ARG A 92 2.99 -17.46 4.49
C ARG A 92 3.77 -16.14 4.43
N ILE A 93 4.65 -15.90 5.40
CA ILE A 93 5.53 -14.73 5.48
C ILE A 93 6.98 -15.14 5.14
N GLY A 94 7.81 -14.18 4.72
CA GLY A 94 9.23 -14.43 4.40
C GLY A 94 9.46 -15.17 3.07
N GLU A 95 8.42 -15.33 2.25
CA GLU A 95 8.58 -15.88 0.90
C GLU A 95 9.11 -14.80 -0.04
N HIS A 96 10.12 -15.16 -0.83
CA HIS A 96 10.69 -14.34 -1.88
C HIS A 96 10.26 -14.84 -3.24
N TRP A 97 9.61 -13.97 -4.01
CA TRP A 97 9.16 -14.24 -5.36
C TRP A 97 9.95 -13.37 -6.32
N ARG A 98 10.43 -13.96 -7.41
CA ARG A 98 11.11 -13.21 -8.48
C ARG A 98 10.14 -13.04 -9.64
N ALA A 99 9.73 -11.81 -9.91
CA ALA A 99 9.01 -11.46 -11.12
C ALA A 99 10.01 -11.04 -12.21
N ALA A 100 9.73 -11.50 -13.44
CA ALA A 100 10.56 -11.28 -14.63
C ALA A 100 10.36 -9.89 -15.24
#